data_AF-A0A521KVQ2-F1
#
_entry.id   AF-A0A521KVQ2-F1
#
_cell.length_a   1.000
_cell.length_b   1.000
_cell.length_c   1.000
_cell.angle_alpha   90.00
_cell.angle_beta   90.00
_cell.angle_gamma   90.00
#
_symmetry.space_group_name_H-M   'P 1'
#
loop_
_entity.id
_entity.type
_entity.pdbx_description
1 polymer ?
#
loop_
_entity_poly.entity_id
_entity_poly.type
_entity_poly.pdbx_seq_one_letter_code
_entity_poly.pdbx_strand_id
1 'polypeptide(L)' 'MATLKHFLDLDQVDPKTLRQILDRGKAMKKARTNGGHDKPLAGKTLAMIFEKPSTRTRVSFEVGMRELGG' A
#
# COMPACT_ATOMS: atom_id res chain seq x y z
N MET A 1 19.27 -4.23 13.51
CA MET A 1 17.90 -4.42 12.98
C MET A 1 17.54 -3.19 12.17
N ALA A 2 16.93 -3.34 10.98
CA ALA A 2 16.49 -2.17 10.22
C ALA A 2 15.34 -1.47 10.95
N THR A 3 15.39 -0.14 11.05
CA THR A 3 14.33 0.66 11.67
C THR A 3 13.02 0.48 10.90
N LEU A 4 11.92 0.21 11.63
CA LEU A 4 10.59 0.10 11.05
C LEU A 4 10.16 1.44 10.44
N LYS A 5 9.63 1.40 9.21
CA LYS A 5 9.15 2.58 8.48
C LYS A 5 7.62 2.64 8.57
N HIS A 6 7.11 3.28 9.61
CA HIS A 6 5.68 3.50 9.79
C HIS A 6 5.18 4.65 8.90
N PHE A 7 3.91 4.59 8.50
CA PHE A 7 3.22 5.66 7.77
C PHE A 7 2.04 6.14 8.63
N LEU A 8 2.32 7.07 9.54
CA LEU A 8 1.35 7.57 10.54
C LEU A 8 0.80 8.95 10.16
N ASP A 9 1.68 9.86 9.76
CA ASP A 9 1.34 11.21 9.31
C ASP A 9 2.28 11.67 8.20
N LEU A 10 1.85 12.68 7.44
CA LEU A 10 2.60 13.19 6.27
C LEU A 10 3.87 13.95 6.67
N ASP A 11 3.84 14.71 7.77
CA ASP A 11 4.98 15.52 8.24
C ASP A 11 6.11 14.67 8.85
N GLN A 12 5.84 13.40 9.16
CA GLN A 12 6.81 12.41 9.62
C GLN A 12 7.54 11.71 8.45
N VAL A 13 7.12 11.96 7.22
CA VAL A 13 7.69 11.34 6.02
C VAL A 13 8.34 12.41 5.16
N ASP A 14 9.61 12.19 4.82
CA ASP A 14 10.36 13.08 3.94
C ASP A 14 9.60 13.35 2.62
N PRO A 15 9.48 14.62 2.16
CA PRO A 15 8.71 14.98 0.97
C PRO A 15 9.12 14.24 -0.30
N LYS A 16 10.41 13.92 -0.47
CA LYS A 16 10.88 13.13 -1.61
C LYS A 16 10.36 11.70 -1.54
N THR A 17 10.32 11.11 -0.35
CA THR A 17 9.72 9.80 -0.11
C THR A 17 8.22 9.81 -0.41
N LEU A 18 7.48 10.83 0.03
CA LEU A 18 6.06 11.00 -0.33
C LEU A 18 5.86 11.05 -1.84
N ARG A 19 6.73 11.79 -2.55
CA ARG A 19 6.66 11.86 -4.02
C ARG A 19 6.90 10.49 -4.67
N GLN A 20 7.87 9.72 -4.16
CA GLN A 20 8.13 8.37 -4.62
C GLN A 20 6.95 7.42 -4.40
N ILE A 21 6.24 7.52 -3.27
CA ILE A 21 5.02 6.74 -3.00
C ILE A 21 3.96 7.05 -4.07
N LEU A 22 3.73 8.33 -4.37
CA LEU A 22 2.77 8.76 -5.39
C LEU A 22 3.15 8.26 -6.79
N ASP A 23 4.42 8.39 -7.18
CA ASP A 23 4.87 7.98 -8.50
C ASP A 23 4.84 6.45 -8.66
N ARG A 24 5.12 5.70 -7.60
CA ARG A 24 4.96 4.23 -7.57
C ARG A 24 3.49 3.82 -7.66
N GLY A 25 2.59 4.53 -6.98
CA GLY A 25 1.14 4.32 -7.10
C GLY A 25 0.63 4.53 -8.52
N LYS A 26 1.11 5.56 -9.24
CA LYS A 26 0.79 5.77 -10.66
C LYS A 26 1.31 4.65 -11.55
N ALA A 27 2.56 4.21 -11.33
CA ALA A 27 3.16 3.12 -12.08
C ALA A 27 2.39 1.81 -11.89
N MET A 28 2.01 1.49 -10.65
CA MET A 28 1.12 0.36 -10.35
C MET A 28 -0.23 0.53 -11.04
N LYS A 29 -0.90 1.68 -10.94
CA LYS A 29 -2.17 1.85 -11.66
C LYS A 29 -2.05 1.63 -13.18
N LYS A 30 -0.96 2.07 -13.80
CA LYS A 30 -0.70 1.88 -15.24
C LYS A 30 -0.37 0.42 -15.61
N ALA A 31 0.40 -0.30 -14.79
CA ALA A 31 0.70 -1.70 -15.07
C ALA A 31 -0.56 -2.59 -14.95
N ARG A 32 -1.55 -2.16 -14.15
CA ARG A 32 -2.79 -2.92 -13.90
C ARG A 32 -3.57 -3.12 -15.18
N THR A 33 -3.60 -2.09 -16.02
CA THR A 33 -4.31 -2.09 -17.30
C THR A 33 -3.59 -2.90 -18.38
N ASN A 34 -2.33 -3.27 -18.15
CA ASN A 34 -1.44 -3.85 -19.16
C ASN A 34 -1.14 -5.34 -18.94
N GLY A 35 -1.96 -6.05 -18.15
CA GLY A 35 -1.88 -7.51 -18.03
C GLY A 35 -1.28 -8.06 -16.72
N GLY A 36 -0.97 -7.20 -15.74
CA GLY A 36 -0.73 -7.66 -14.36
C GLY A 36 0.37 -6.91 -13.61
N HIS A 37 0.48 -7.23 -12.32
CA HIS A 37 1.51 -6.74 -11.40
C HIS A 37 2.42 -7.86 -10.95
N ASP A 38 3.67 -7.48 -10.64
CA ASP A 38 4.48 -8.25 -9.72
C ASP A 38 3.71 -8.46 -8.41
N LYS A 39 3.97 -9.58 -7.73
CA LYS A 39 3.37 -9.92 -6.44
C LYS A 39 4.39 -9.75 -5.30
N PRO A 40 4.84 -8.51 -5.00
CA PRO A 40 5.91 -8.29 -4.03
C PRO A 40 5.52 -8.66 -2.59
N LEU A 41 4.23 -8.81 -2.32
CA LEU A 41 3.71 -9.19 -1.00
C LEU A 41 3.29 -10.66 -0.94
N ALA A 42 3.70 -11.49 -1.92
CA ALA A 42 3.47 -12.94 -1.91
C ALA A 42 3.84 -13.58 -0.57
N GLY A 43 2.85 -14.25 0.05
CA GLY A 43 3.03 -14.95 1.33
C GLY A 43 3.13 -14.02 2.56
N LYS A 44 2.84 -12.73 2.41
CA LYS A 44 2.67 -11.81 3.54
C LYS A 44 1.20 -11.78 3.97
N THR A 45 0.95 -11.36 5.21
CA THR A 45 -0.41 -11.20 5.74
C THR A 45 -0.49 -9.85 6.43
N LEU A 46 -1.57 -9.11 6.15
CA LEU A 46 -1.84 -7.81 6.77
C LEU A 46 -2.96 -7.94 7.81
N ALA A 47 -2.66 -7.59 9.06
CA ALA A 47 -3.68 -7.41 10.08
C ALA A 47 -4.34 -6.04 9.92
N MET A 48 -5.68 -6.00 9.90
CA MET A 48 -6.45 -4.77 9.80
C MET A 48 -7.29 -4.56 11.07
N ILE A 49 -6.97 -3.52 11.84
CA ILE A 49 -7.65 -3.18 13.11
C ILE A 49 -8.51 -1.93 12.87
N PHE A 50 -9.81 -2.03 13.13
CA PHE A 50 -10.77 -0.93 12.96
C PHE A 50 -11.62 -0.77 14.22
N GLU A 51 -11.47 0.36 14.91
CA GLU A 51 -12.31 0.71 16.07
C GLU A 51 -13.61 1.43 15.66
N LYS A 52 -13.64 2.02 14.45
CA LYS A 52 -14.81 2.68 13.88
C LYS A 52 -15.14 2.09 12.51
N PRO A 53 -16.42 1.97 12.15
CA PRO A 53 -16.82 1.47 10.82
C PRO A 53 -16.23 2.33 9.68
N SER A 54 -15.54 1.69 8.73
CA SER A 54 -14.95 2.38 7.57
C SER A 54 -14.84 1.47 6.33
N THR A 55 -15.91 1.41 5.54
CA THR A 55 -16.00 0.50 4.37
C THR A 55 -14.97 0.81 3.30
N ARG A 56 -14.79 2.09 2.94
CA ARG A 56 -13.86 2.49 1.86
C ARG A 56 -12.40 2.15 2.21
N THR A 57 -12.01 2.39 3.46
CA THR A 57 -10.66 2.10 3.96
C THR A 57 -10.42 0.60 3.97
N ARG A 58 -11.33 -0.19 4.58
CA ARG A 58 -11.19 -1.64 4.61
C ARG A 58 -11.05 -2.23 3.20
N VAL A 59 -11.98 -1.90 2.31
CA VAL A 59 -11.99 -2.47 0.95
C VAL A 59 -10.75 -2.07 0.16
N SER A 60 -10.27 -0.83 0.29
CA SER A 60 -9.06 -0.40 -0.43
C SER A 60 -7.79 -1.12 0.03
N PHE A 61 -7.61 -1.32 1.34
CA PHE A 61 -6.49 -2.10 1.86
C PHE A 61 -6.59 -3.58 1.48
N GLU A 62 -7.78 -4.18 1.56
CA GLU A 62 -8.02 -5.58 1.20
C GLU A 62 -7.73 -5.85 -0.29
N VAL A 63 -8.24 -5.00 -1.18
CA VAL A 63 -8.01 -5.11 -2.62
C VAL A 63 -6.54 -4.88 -2.95
N GLY A 64 -5.91 -3.85 -2.37
CA GLY A 64 -4.50 -3.54 -2.62
C GLY A 64 -3.56 -4.66 -2.18
N MET A 65 -3.79 -5.23 -1.00
CA MET A 65 -2.98 -6.33 -0.48
C MET A 65 -3.11 -7.56 -1.39
N ARG A 66 -4.34 -7.95 -1.74
CA ARG A 66 -4.64 -9.09 -2.62
C ARG A 66 -4.02 -8.95 -4.01
N GLU A 67 -4.09 -7.75 -4.60
CA GLU A 67 -3.50 -7.47 -5.92
C GLU A 67 -1.97 -7.61 -5.90
N LEU A 68 -1.32 -7.34 -4.76
CA LEU A 68 0.12 -7.48 -4.56
C LEU A 68 0.55 -8.88 -4.09
N GLY A 69 -0.40 -9.81 -3.95
CA GLY A 69 -0.16 -11.22 -3.68
C GLY A 69 -0.15 -11.64 -2.20
N GLY A 70 -0.53 -10.77 -1.27
CA GLY A 70 -0.68 -11.13 0.15
C GLY A 70 -1.99 -10.65 0.74
#